data_AF-A0A0F9X5H0-F1
#
_entry.id   AF-A0A0F9X5H0-F1
#
_cell.length_a   1.000
_cell.length_b   1.000
_cell.length_c   1.000
_cell.angle_alpha   90.00
_cell.angle_beta   90.00
_cell.angle_gamma   90.00
#
_symmetry.space_group_name_H-M   'P 1'
#
loop_
_entity.id
_entity.type
_entity.pdbx_description
1 polymer ?
#
loop_
_entity_poly.entity_id
_entity_poly.type
_entity_poly.pdbx_seq_one_letter_code
_entity_poly.pdbx_strand_id
1 'polypeptide(L)'
;MASSPDIPGLKYASHQYGQHQLQQVGVWQFEEPETAPSTPAYWIIFVHGGGWRDPRNNINDFVPSIKHMLELADLPKTAVRGFASLDYRLSPHPRFPQDPASTPANEYRQAQHPHHVQDVLSALRLLDAEYGIGNNYIFIGHSAGGTLVHQVIMNNGISDSWGPVAPFPAALISIAGIHDLRGIVDRHDIFYETFVIDAFGPDRPAWDAASPAKFPGSFKTLCPEVPRLFILAASTEDTAIDMPELDIMEAKLIKDGITPLVFRNLHLEHDNIWEDGSQVATLAARAVAELQQR
;
A
#
# COMPACT_ATOMS: atom_id res chain seq x y z
N MET A 1 21.83 4.26 2.00
CA MET A 1 20.85 3.28 1.48
C MET A 1 20.45 2.40 2.64
N ALA A 2 19.15 2.21 2.88
CA ALA A 2 18.68 1.33 3.93
C ALA A 2 19.08 -0.12 3.62
N SER A 3 19.70 -0.80 4.58
CA SER A 3 19.97 -2.23 4.50
C SER A 3 18.71 -3.00 4.87
N SER A 4 18.32 -3.98 4.05
CA SER A 4 17.31 -4.97 4.43
C SER A 4 17.97 -6.13 5.20
N PRO A 5 17.26 -6.77 6.14
CA PRO A 5 17.60 -8.11 6.59
C PRO A 5 17.77 -9.05 5.39
N ASP A 6 18.72 -9.98 5.49
CA ASP A 6 18.95 -10.99 4.47
C ASP A 6 17.76 -11.95 4.37
N ILE A 7 17.40 -12.30 3.14
CA ILE A 7 16.34 -13.27 2.84
C ILE A 7 16.94 -14.33 1.92
N PRO A 8 17.16 -15.56 2.39
CA PRO A 8 17.82 -16.60 1.61
C PRO A 8 17.19 -16.81 0.24
N GLY A 9 18.03 -16.81 -0.80
CA GLY A 9 17.60 -17.00 -2.20
C GLY A 9 17.09 -15.74 -2.89
N LEU A 10 17.11 -14.58 -2.21
CA LEU A 10 16.77 -13.28 -2.80
C LEU A 10 17.95 -12.30 -2.71
N LYS A 11 18.23 -11.64 -3.83
CA LYS A 11 19.11 -10.48 -3.90
C LYS A 11 18.33 -9.21 -3.60
N TYR A 12 18.81 -8.45 -2.61
CA TYR A 12 18.26 -7.14 -2.27
C TYR A 12 18.93 -6.00 -3.03
N ALA A 13 18.15 -5.02 -3.47
CA ALA A 13 18.59 -3.73 -3.97
C ALA A 13 17.73 -2.60 -3.42
N SER A 14 18.31 -1.41 -3.26
CA SER A 14 17.61 -0.20 -2.80
C SER A 14 17.77 0.90 -3.84
N HIS A 15 16.67 1.56 -4.20
CA HIS A 15 16.64 2.59 -5.22
C HIS A 15 16.00 3.86 -4.64
N GLN A 16 16.58 5.01 -4.97
CA GLN A 16 16.01 6.32 -4.64
C GLN A 16 15.20 6.81 -5.83
N TYR A 17 13.94 7.19 -5.61
CA TYR A 17 13.06 7.80 -6.61
C TYR A 17 12.88 9.31 -6.39
N GLY A 18 13.56 9.88 -5.40
CA GLY A 18 13.50 11.31 -5.09
C GLY A 18 14.71 11.81 -4.28
N GLN A 19 14.60 13.03 -3.77
CA GLN A 19 15.68 13.71 -3.03
C GLN A 19 15.60 13.50 -1.52
N HIS A 20 14.39 13.25 -1.00
CA HIS A 20 14.19 12.99 0.43
C HIS A 20 14.62 11.56 0.77
N GLN A 21 15.19 11.34 1.94
CA GLN A 21 15.76 10.03 2.32
C GLN A 21 14.74 8.88 2.28
N LEU A 22 13.47 9.20 2.58
CA LEU A 22 12.32 8.28 2.53
C LEU A 22 11.75 8.09 1.12
N GLN A 23 12.28 8.76 0.09
CA GLN A 23 11.87 8.52 -1.29
C GLN A 23 12.63 7.33 -1.86
N GLN A 24 12.51 6.17 -1.21
CA GLN A 24 13.22 4.95 -1.53
C GLN A 24 12.31 3.73 -1.69
N VAL A 25 12.76 2.77 -2.48
CA VAL A 25 12.14 1.46 -2.65
C VAL A 25 13.18 0.36 -2.43
N GLY A 26 12.81 -0.64 -1.64
CA GLY A 26 13.53 -1.89 -1.50
C GLY A 26 12.98 -2.91 -2.50
N VAL A 27 13.86 -3.65 -3.17
CA VAL A 27 13.51 -4.66 -4.17
C VAL A 27 14.24 -5.96 -3.84
N TRP A 28 13.51 -7.06 -3.82
CA TRP A 28 14.05 -8.40 -3.60
C TRP A 28 13.75 -9.28 -4.82
N GLN A 29 14.79 -9.77 -5.50
CA GLN A 29 14.69 -10.61 -6.69
C GLN A 29 15.34 -11.96 -6.46
N PHE A 30 14.81 -13.02 -7.08
CA PHE A 30 15.46 -14.32 -7.06
C PHE A 30 16.86 -14.27 -7.68
N GLU A 31 17.84 -14.92 -7.05
CA GLU A 31 19.24 -14.92 -7.51
C GLU A 31 19.42 -15.61 -8.88
N GLU A 32 18.64 -16.66 -9.11
CA GLU A 32 18.54 -17.33 -10.41
C GLU A 32 17.12 -17.11 -10.94
N PRO A 33 16.93 -16.37 -12.05
CA PRO A 33 15.62 -16.31 -12.68
C PRO A 33 15.30 -17.72 -13.20
N GLU A 34 14.31 -18.38 -12.60
CA GLU A 34 13.76 -19.61 -13.15
C GLU A 34 13.33 -19.36 -14.61
N THR A 35 13.46 -20.39 -15.45
CA THR A 35 13.01 -20.35 -16.86
C THR A 35 11.64 -19.70 -16.97
N ALA A 36 11.48 -18.78 -17.93
CA ALA A 36 10.26 -18.00 -18.10
C ALA A 36 9.01 -18.89 -18.00
N PRO A 37 8.14 -18.67 -17.00
CA PRO A 37 6.98 -19.52 -16.76
C PRO A 37 6.00 -19.42 -17.94
N SER A 38 5.29 -20.51 -18.21
CA SER A 38 4.18 -20.53 -19.18
C SER A 38 2.95 -19.75 -18.71
N THR A 39 2.93 -19.34 -17.43
CA THR A 39 1.88 -18.56 -16.78
C THR A 39 2.39 -17.18 -16.39
N PRO A 40 1.51 -16.15 -16.30
CA PRO A 40 1.90 -14.84 -15.80
C PRO A 40 2.51 -14.92 -14.40
N ALA A 41 3.62 -14.20 -14.19
CA ALA A 41 4.25 -14.01 -12.88
C ALA A 41 4.11 -12.55 -12.45
N TYR A 42 3.88 -12.34 -11.15
CA TYR A 42 3.54 -11.02 -10.61
C TYR A 42 4.65 -10.48 -9.71
N TRP A 43 4.88 -9.17 -9.79
CA TRP A 43 5.54 -8.46 -8.70
C TRP A 43 4.59 -8.33 -7.52
N ILE A 44 5.08 -8.50 -6.29
CA ILE A 44 4.28 -8.26 -5.08
C ILE A 44 4.85 -7.04 -4.38
N ILE A 45 4.06 -5.97 -4.33
CA ILE A 45 4.51 -4.64 -3.92
C ILE A 45 3.73 -4.21 -2.68
N PHE A 46 4.44 -3.76 -1.64
CA PHE A 46 3.86 -3.35 -0.36
C PHE A 46 4.06 -1.86 -0.07
N VAL A 47 3.03 -1.24 0.53
CA VAL A 47 3.05 0.12 1.08
C VAL A 47 2.68 0.06 2.55
N HIS A 48 3.61 0.50 3.40
CA HIS A 48 3.46 0.42 4.84
C HIS A 48 2.42 1.40 5.41
N GLY A 49 1.95 1.10 6.61
CA GLY A 49 1.06 1.92 7.43
C GLY A 49 1.80 3.01 8.22
N GLY A 50 1.43 3.18 9.49
CA GLY A 50 2.05 4.17 10.39
C GLY A 50 1.39 5.55 10.38
N GLY A 51 0.12 5.64 9.96
CA GLY A 51 -0.67 6.89 9.98
C GLY A 51 0.00 8.05 9.25
N TRP A 52 0.71 7.77 8.16
CA TRP A 52 1.53 8.71 7.38
C TRP A 52 2.66 9.42 8.11
N ARG A 53 2.93 9.10 9.37
CA ARG A 53 3.82 9.90 10.23
C ARG A 53 4.81 9.11 11.07
N ASP A 54 4.59 7.80 11.27
CA ASP A 54 5.45 6.97 12.12
C ASP A 54 6.75 6.58 11.41
N PRO A 55 7.92 7.08 11.86
CA PRO A 55 9.20 6.78 11.21
C PRO A 55 9.71 5.38 11.53
N ARG A 56 9.00 4.60 12.35
CA ARG A 56 9.36 3.21 12.64
C ARG A 56 8.91 2.26 11.53
N ASN A 57 7.80 2.58 10.88
CA ASN A 57 7.32 1.86 9.70
C ASN A 57 8.20 2.20 8.49
N ASN A 58 8.66 1.18 7.77
CA ASN A 58 9.54 1.37 6.62
C ASN A 58 9.45 0.18 5.65
N ILE A 59 10.24 0.21 4.57
CA ILE A 59 10.33 -0.86 3.56
C ILE A 59 10.48 -2.27 4.15
N ASN A 60 11.12 -2.42 5.31
CA ASN A 60 11.36 -3.72 5.94
C ASN A 60 10.13 -4.31 6.64
N ASP A 61 9.06 -3.55 6.81
CA ASP A 61 7.78 -4.05 7.35
C ASP A 61 7.22 -5.20 6.48
N PHE A 62 7.65 -5.29 5.22
CA PHE A 62 7.25 -6.35 4.31
C PHE A 62 8.07 -7.65 4.44
N VAL A 63 9.25 -7.60 5.07
CA VAL A 63 10.18 -8.74 5.13
C VAL A 63 9.57 -10.00 5.76
N PRO A 64 8.81 -9.93 6.88
CA PRO A 64 8.14 -11.11 7.43
C PRO A 64 7.19 -11.77 6.42
N SER A 65 6.42 -10.94 5.70
CA SER A 65 5.49 -11.41 4.66
C SER A 65 6.22 -12.07 3.49
N ILE A 66 7.37 -11.52 3.06
CA ILE A 66 8.20 -12.13 2.02
C ILE A 66 8.67 -13.53 2.44
N LYS A 67 9.16 -13.68 3.67
CA LYS A 67 9.63 -14.98 4.19
C LYS A 67 8.51 -16.02 4.19
N HIS A 68 7.32 -15.64 4.67
CA HIS A 68 6.16 -16.53 4.63
C HIS A 68 5.73 -16.88 3.20
N MET A 69 5.76 -15.92 2.27
CA MET A 69 5.45 -16.17 0.86
C MET A 69 6.40 -17.17 0.19
N LEU A 70 7.69 -17.16 0.56
CA LEU A 70 8.67 -18.13 0.03
C LEU A 70 8.46 -19.56 0.55
N GLU A 71 7.79 -19.73 1.69
CA GLU A 71 7.53 -21.01 2.33
C GLU A 71 6.13 -21.57 2.03
N LEU A 72 5.22 -20.73 1.53
CA LEU A 72 3.85 -21.10 1.20
C LEU A 72 3.78 -22.00 -0.04
N ALA A 73 3.34 -23.24 0.15
CA ALA A 73 3.13 -24.20 -0.95
C ALA A 73 2.11 -23.71 -2.00
N ASP A 74 1.11 -22.94 -1.56
CA ASP A 74 0.05 -22.39 -2.41
C ASP A 74 0.49 -21.14 -3.20
N LEU A 75 1.74 -20.69 -3.04
CA LEU A 75 2.33 -19.60 -3.81
C LEU A 75 3.61 -20.10 -4.52
N PRO A 76 3.47 -20.70 -5.71
CA PRO A 76 4.63 -21.18 -6.46
C PRO A 76 5.59 -20.03 -6.77
N LYS A 77 6.90 -20.26 -6.60
CA LYS A 77 7.94 -19.27 -6.94
C LYS A 77 7.85 -18.80 -8.39
N THR A 78 7.50 -19.69 -9.31
CA THR A 78 7.26 -19.38 -10.72
C THR A 78 6.15 -18.35 -10.95
N ALA A 79 5.23 -18.15 -10.00
CA ALA A 79 4.16 -17.17 -10.09
C ALA A 79 4.58 -15.78 -9.54
N VAL A 80 5.76 -15.67 -8.95
CA VAL A 80 6.28 -14.44 -8.34
C VAL A 80 7.53 -13.98 -9.09
N ARG A 81 7.52 -12.77 -9.60
CA ARG A 81 8.67 -12.18 -10.30
C ARG A 81 9.70 -11.58 -9.34
N GLY A 82 9.22 -11.14 -8.19
CA GLY A 82 10.01 -10.50 -7.14
C GLY A 82 9.10 -9.70 -6.22
N PHE A 83 9.72 -9.12 -5.20
CA PHE A 83 9.04 -8.33 -4.17
C PHE A 83 9.56 -6.91 -4.19
N ALA A 84 8.71 -5.95 -3.86
CA ALA A 84 9.12 -4.58 -3.59
C ALA A 84 8.35 -4.00 -2.42
N SER A 85 8.96 -3.04 -1.75
CA SER A 85 8.36 -2.30 -0.64
C SER A 85 8.91 -0.89 -0.67
N LEU A 86 8.04 0.10 -0.53
CA LEU A 86 8.41 1.51 -0.69
C LEU A 86 8.13 2.31 0.58
N ASP A 87 9.05 3.22 0.88
CA ASP A 87 8.82 4.31 1.82
C ASP A 87 8.15 5.47 1.09
N TYR A 88 7.65 6.44 1.85
CA TYR A 88 7.18 7.73 1.35
C TYR A 88 7.49 8.82 2.38
N ARG A 89 7.53 10.10 1.96
CA ARG A 89 7.75 11.21 2.90
C ARG A 89 6.65 11.23 3.95
N LEU A 90 7.01 11.49 5.19
CA LEU A 90 6.09 11.43 6.34
C LEU A 90 5.64 12.82 6.79
N SER A 91 4.44 12.87 7.37
CA SER A 91 3.91 14.00 8.13
C SER A 91 4.61 14.17 9.48
N PRO A 92 4.47 15.34 10.13
CA PRO A 92 4.98 15.54 11.48
C PRO A 92 4.42 14.51 12.47
N HIS A 93 5.23 14.10 13.45
CA HIS A 93 4.78 13.20 14.52
C HIS A 93 5.17 13.76 15.90
N PRO A 94 4.20 13.95 16.82
CA PRO A 94 4.49 14.55 18.14
C PRO A 94 5.44 13.73 19.03
N ARG A 95 5.45 12.40 18.91
CA ARG A 95 6.40 11.51 19.61
C ARG A 95 7.77 11.41 18.94
N PHE A 96 7.92 11.90 17.71
CA PHE A 96 9.18 11.93 16.96
C PHE A 96 9.40 13.34 16.37
N PRO A 97 9.48 14.38 17.21
CA PRO A 97 9.57 15.75 16.74
C PRO A 97 10.90 16.00 16.02
N GLN A 98 10.87 16.90 15.04
CA GLN A 98 12.05 17.41 14.35
C GLN A 98 12.08 18.92 14.47
N ASP A 99 13.26 19.48 14.74
CA ASP A 99 13.47 20.92 14.74
C ASP A 99 13.74 21.39 13.30
N PRO A 100 12.90 22.26 12.71
CA PRO A 100 13.08 22.74 11.34
C PRO A 100 14.40 23.50 11.13
N ALA A 101 14.97 24.09 12.18
CA ALA A 101 16.21 24.86 12.07
C ALA A 101 17.47 23.99 12.00
N SER A 102 17.39 22.75 12.48
CA SER A 102 18.54 21.83 12.58
C SER A 102 18.38 20.54 11.78
N THR A 103 17.16 20.19 11.36
CA THR A 103 16.90 18.99 10.55
C THR A 103 17.21 19.27 9.08
N PRO A 104 18.04 18.44 8.41
CA PRO A 104 18.29 18.56 6.97
C PRO A 104 16.99 18.53 6.15
N ALA A 105 16.90 19.34 5.10
CA ALA A 105 15.69 19.47 4.29
C ALA A 105 15.26 18.13 3.64
N ASN A 106 16.22 17.26 3.32
CA ASN A 106 15.99 15.92 2.77
C ASN A 106 15.61 14.87 3.84
N GLU A 107 15.50 15.25 5.11
CA GLU A 107 15.14 14.39 6.23
C GLU A 107 13.90 14.88 7.01
N TYR A 108 13.49 16.14 6.77
CA TYR A 108 12.46 16.81 7.52
C TYR A 108 11.05 16.33 7.12
N ARG A 109 10.33 15.77 8.10
CA ARG A 109 8.98 15.20 7.98
C ARG A 109 7.93 16.30 8.12
N GLN A 110 7.48 16.78 6.98
CA GLN A 110 6.44 17.81 6.84
C GLN A 110 5.51 17.52 5.66
N ALA A 111 5.45 16.27 5.21
CA ALA A 111 4.62 15.90 4.09
C ALA A 111 3.14 16.03 4.45
N GLN A 112 2.35 16.53 3.50
CA GLN A 112 0.89 16.56 3.55
C GLN A 112 0.38 16.11 2.19
N HIS A 113 -0.87 15.66 2.13
CA HIS A 113 -1.53 15.31 0.89
C HIS A 113 -1.43 16.47 -0.13
N PRO A 114 -1.03 16.23 -1.39
CA PRO A 114 -0.85 14.91 -2.02
C PRO A 114 0.59 14.35 -2.01
N HIS A 115 1.52 14.87 -1.22
CA HIS A 115 2.93 14.42 -1.23
C HIS A 115 3.10 12.91 -1.02
N HIS A 116 2.32 12.30 -0.11
CA HIS A 116 2.37 10.87 0.16
C HIS A 116 2.05 10.03 -1.09
N VAL A 117 0.92 10.29 -1.74
CA VAL A 117 0.53 9.55 -2.96
C VAL A 117 1.43 9.89 -4.15
N GLN A 118 1.95 11.11 -4.25
CA GLN A 118 2.95 11.47 -5.26
C GLN A 118 4.23 10.65 -5.14
N ASP A 119 4.65 10.35 -3.92
CA ASP A 119 5.81 9.50 -3.66
C ASP A 119 5.54 8.06 -4.09
N VAL A 120 4.37 7.51 -3.76
CA VAL A 120 3.95 6.17 -4.20
C VAL A 120 3.87 6.08 -5.74
N LEU A 121 3.28 7.07 -6.41
CA LEU A 121 3.24 7.14 -7.88
C LEU A 121 4.65 7.18 -8.49
N SER A 122 5.57 7.95 -7.89
CA SER A 122 6.95 8.06 -8.35
C SER A 122 7.71 6.75 -8.17
N ALA A 123 7.52 6.06 -7.05
CA ALA A 123 8.09 4.75 -6.78
C ALA A 123 7.62 3.69 -7.78
N LEU A 124 6.31 3.62 -8.06
CA LEU A 124 5.76 2.69 -9.05
C LEU A 124 6.31 2.95 -10.46
N ARG A 125 6.48 4.23 -10.84
CA ARG A 125 7.09 4.58 -12.13
C ARG A 125 8.57 4.21 -12.21
N LEU A 126 9.32 4.36 -11.12
CA LEU A 126 10.70 3.87 -11.05
C LEU A 126 10.72 2.35 -11.21
N LEU A 127 9.86 1.63 -10.49
CA LEU A 127 9.77 0.18 -10.59
C LEU A 127 9.40 -0.27 -12.01
N ASP A 128 8.49 0.43 -12.68
CA ASP A 128 8.14 0.13 -14.06
C ASP A 128 9.31 0.37 -15.03
N ALA A 129 10.03 1.48 -14.88
CA ALA A 129 11.18 1.80 -15.71
C ALA A 129 12.35 0.81 -15.53
N GLU A 130 12.65 0.41 -14.29
CA GLU A 130 13.82 -0.41 -13.96
C GLU A 130 13.53 -1.92 -14.05
N TYR A 131 12.31 -2.34 -13.73
CA TYR A 131 11.94 -3.75 -13.58
C TYR A 131 10.81 -4.22 -14.48
N GLY A 132 10.16 -3.31 -15.22
CA GLY A 132 9.08 -3.63 -16.14
C GLY A 132 7.88 -4.24 -15.42
N ILE A 133 7.48 -3.68 -14.28
CA ILE A 133 6.33 -4.20 -13.50
C ILE A 133 5.03 -4.16 -14.32
N GLY A 134 4.87 -3.16 -15.20
CA GLY A 134 3.70 -2.97 -16.04
C GLY A 134 2.40 -3.11 -15.24
N ASN A 135 1.43 -3.81 -15.82
CA ASN A 135 0.19 -4.16 -15.13
C ASN A 135 0.28 -5.51 -14.36
N ASN A 136 1.46 -6.14 -14.27
CA ASN A 136 1.66 -7.48 -13.72
C ASN A 136 2.16 -7.42 -12.28
N TYR A 137 1.41 -6.74 -11.41
CA TYR A 137 1.74 -6.66 -9.99
C TYR A 137 0.53 -6.69 -9.07
N ILE A 138 0.74 -7.22 -7.87
CA ILE A 138 -0.20 -7.22 -6.75
C ILE A 138 0.24 -6.11 -5.80
N PHE A 139 -0.67 -5.19 -5.49
CA PHE A 139 -0.38 -3.99 -4.72
C PHE A 139 -1.07 -4.04 -3.37
N ILE A 140 -0.27 -4.12 -2.31
CA ILE A 140 -0.70 -4.36 -0.95
C ILE A 140 -0.49 -3.09 -0.14
N GLY A 141 -1.53 -2.63 0.55
CA GLY A 141 -1.45 -1.52 1.48
C GLY A 141 -2.02 -1.92 2.83
N HIS A 142 -1.31 -1.60 3.91
CA HIS A 142 -1.80 -1.74 5.28
C HIS A 142 -2.12 -0.37 5.88
N SER A 143 -3.24 -0.22 6.60
CA SER A 143 -3.56 1.01 7.33
C SER A 143 -3.57 2.25 6.43
N ALA A 144 -2.77 3.26 6.74
CA ALA A 144 -2.49 4.41 5.86
C ALA A 144 -2.03 4.02 4.44
N GLY A 145 -1.25 2.94 4.31
CA GLY A 145 -0.89 2.35 3.03
C GLY A 145 -2.09 1.82 2.26
N GLY A 146 -3.11 1.27 2.96
CA GLY A 146 -4.39 0.88 2.39
C GLY A 146 -5.15 2.05 1.74
N THR A 147 -5.00 3.26 2.29
CA THR A 147 -5.48 4.49 1.65
C THR A 147 -4.69 4.81 0.39
N LEU A 148 -3.35 4.79 0.48
CA LEU A 148 -2.45 5.18 -0.60
C LEU A 148 -2.59 4.30 -1.84
N VAL A 149 -2.75 2.98 -1.67
CA VAL A 149 -2.93 2.06 -2.81
C VAL A 149 -4.21 2.35 -3.60
N HIS A 150 -5.30 2.74 -2.93
CA HIS A 150 -6.52 3.18 -3.60
C HIS A 150 -6.36 4.55 -4.25
N GLN A 151 -5.66 5.47 -3.59
CA GLN A 151 -5.39 6.80 -4.11
C GLN A 151 -4.55 6.78 -5.40
N VAL A 152 -3.67 5.80 -5.58
CA VAL A 152 -2.99 5.57 -6.87
C VAL A 152 -4.00 5.32 -8.01
N ILE A 153 -5.05 4.52 -7.75
CA ILE A 153 -6.11 4.28 -8.75
C ILE A 153 -6.94 5.56 -8.97
N MET A 154 -7.31 6.27 -7.89
CA MET A 154 -8.06 7.52 -7.95
C MET A 154 -7.34 8.60 -8.76
N ASN A 155 -6.01 8.69 -8.65
CA ASN A 155 -5.17 9.65 -9.39
C ASN A 155 -5.41 9.59 -10.91
N ASN A 156 -5.72 8.40 -11.43
CA ASN A 156 -5.94 8.19 -12.86
C ASN A 156 -7.34 8.62 -13.33
N GLY A 157 -8.22 9.04 -12.40
CA GLY A 157 -9.61 9.42 -12.68
C GLY A 157 -10.06 10.78 -12.19
N ILE A 158 -9.22 11.52 -11.48
CA ILE A 158 -9.48 12.91 -11.08
C ILE A 158 -8.97 13.87 -12.16
N SER A 159 -9.70 14.96 -12.39
CA SER A 159 -9.33 15.99 -13.38
C SER A 159 -8.00 16.66 -13.03
N ASP A 160 -7.79 16.91 -11.73
CA ASP A 160 -6.56 17.48 -11.19
C ASP A 160 -5.74 16.36 -10.54
N SER A 161 -5.12 15.52 -11.37
CA SER A 161 -4.25 14.41 -10.93
C SER A 161 -3.22 14.90 -9.91
N TRP A 162 -3.05 14.14 -8.83
CA TRP A 162 -2.04 14.41 -7.82
C TRP A 162 -0.61 14.25 -8.35
N GLY A 163 -0.41 13.40 -9.35
CA GLY A 163 0.88 13.24 -10.03
C GLY A 163 0.77 12.45 -11.34
N PRO A 164 1.91 12.26 -12.05
CA PRO A 164 1.94 11.45 -13.26
C PRO A 164 1.37 10.05 -13.03
N VAL A 165 0.61 9.56 -14.00
CA VAL A 165 -0.01 8.22 -13.98
C VAL A 165 1.05 7.14 -13.81
N ALA A 166 0.76 6.19 -12.92
CA ALA A 166 1.51 4.94 -12.76
C ALA A 166 0.71 3.76 -13.36
N PRO A 167 1.38 2.65 -13.73
CA PRO A 167 0.68 1.44 -14.18
C PRO A 167 -0.33 0.95 -13.14
N PHE A 168 -1.45 0.38 -13.59
CA PHE A 168 -2.47 -0.12 -12.67
C PHE A 168 -2.14 -1.55 -12.21
N PRO A 169 -2.41 -1.92 -10.96
CA PRO A 169 -2.14 -3.27 -10.46
C PRO A 169 -3.08 -4.33 -11.04
N ALA A 170 -2.60 -5.57 -11.18
CA ALA A 170 -3.44 -6.73 -11.47
C ALA A 170 -4.40 -7.02 -10.30
N ALA A 171 -3.91 -6.86 -9.06
CA ALA A 171 -4.74 -6.94 -7.86
C ALA A 171 -4.36 -5.88 -6.85
N LEU A 172 -5.35 -5.34 -6.15
CA LEU A 172 -5.17 -4.49 -4.97
C LEU A 172 -5.62 -5.25 -3.72
N ILE A 173 -4.79 -5.23 -2.68
CA ILE A 173 -5.11 -5.77 -1.35
C ILE A 173 -5.02 -4.62 -0.35
N SER A 174 -6.13 -4.29 0.31
CA SER A 174 -6.16 -3.31 1.40
C SER A 174 -6.44 -4.00 2.72
N ILE A 175 -5.49 -3.92 3.65
CA ILE A 175 -5.51 -4.58 4.95
C ILE A 175 -5.69 -3.49 6.02
N ALA A 176 -6.81 -3.53 6.74
CA ALA A 176 -7.16 -2.53 7.75
C ALA A 176 -7.03 -1.08 7.22
N GLY A 177 -7.38 -0.86 5.96
CA GLY A 177 -7.18 0.44 5.30
C GLY A 177 -8.13 1.52 5.81
N ILE A 178 -7.65 2.76 5.87
CA ILE A 178 -8.49 3.94 6.11
C ILE A 178 -9.08 4.39 4.76
N HIS A 179 -10.40 4.33 4.61
CA HIS A 179 -11.13 4.60 3.38
C HIS A 179 -12.11 5.78 3.49
N ASP A 180 -12.53 6.17 4.69
CA ASP A 180 -13.27 7.41 4.99
C ASP A 180 -12.57 8.20 6.10
N LEU A 181 -11.68 9.11 5.69
CA LEU A 181 -10.85 9.94 6.58
C LEU A 181 -11.68 10.81 7.53
N ARG A 182 -12.82 11.35 7.06
CA ARG A 182 -13.70 12.12 7.94
C ARG A 182 -14.49 11.19 8.85
N GLY A 183 -14.99 10.09 8.29
CA GLY A 183 -15.77 9.11 9.03
C GLY A 183 -14.99 8.54 10.21
N ILE A 184 -13.74 8.15 10.01
CA ILE A 184 -12.91 7.59 11.10
C ILE A 184 -12.66 8.64 12.20
N VAL A 185 -12.43 9.90 11.84
CA VAL A 185 -12.29 10.99 12.83
C VAL A 185 -13.59 11.18 13.62
N ASP A 186 -14.75 11.13 12.96
CA ASP A 186 -16.05 11.30 13.61
C ASP A 186 -16.41 10.13 14.54
N ARG A 187 -15.85 8.93 14.32
CA ARG A 187 -16.11 7.72 15.12
C ARG A 187 -15.09 7.49 16.25
N HIS A 188 -13.93 8.12 16.18
CA HIS A 188 -12.83 7.93 17.13
C HIS A 188 -12.47 9.23 17.86
N ASP A 189 -11.40 9.20 18.66
CA ASP A 189 -11.00 10.32 19.51
C ASP A 189 -10.05 11.33 18.82
N ILE A 190 -9.58 12.29 19.60
CA ILE A 190 -8.69 13.37 19.16
C ILE A 190 -7.37 12.87 18.54
N PHE A 191 -6.94 11.65 18.83
CA PHE A 191 -5.75 11.06 18.23
C PHE A 191 -5.90 10.92 16.71
N TYR A 192 -7.10 10.55 16.25
CA TYR A 192 -7.41 10.37 14.83
C TYR A 192 -7.47 11.71 14.11
N GLU A 193 -8.15 12.69 14.71
CA GLU A 193 -8.18 14.04 14.17
C GLU A 193 -6.76 14.60 14.03
N THR A 194 -5.87 14.35 15.01
CA THR A 194 -4.49 14.84 14.97
C THR A 194 -3.72 14.31 13.77
N PHE A 195 -3.69 12.98 13.54
CA PHE A 195 -2.90 12.45 12.42
C PHE A 195 -3.52 12.77 11.05
N VAL A 196 -4.85 12.89 10.98
CA VAL A 196 -5.52 13.30 9.74
C VAL A 196 -5.23 14.77 9.44
N ILE A 197 -5.20 15.65 10.45
CA ILE A 197 -4.79 17.05 10.28
C ILE A 197 -3.32 17.14 9.85
N ASP A 198 -2.43 16.39 10.51
CA ASP A 198 -1.00 16.37 10.18
C ASP A 198 -0.80 15.98 8.71
N ALA A 199 -1.55 14.98 8.22
CA ALA A 199 -1.38 14.40 6.89
C ALA A 199 -2.20 15.07 5.78
N PHE A 200 -3.39 15.61 6.05
CA PHE A 200 -4.32 16.14 5.04
C PHE A 200 -4.68 17.62 5.26
N GLY A 201 -4.15 18.24 6.31
CA GLY A 201 -4.53 19.60 6.73
C GLY A 201 -5.87 19.62 7.47
N PRO A 202 -6.28 20.78 8.00
CA PRO A 202 -7.49 20.91 8.82
C PRO A 202 -8.80 20.98 8.03
N ASP A 203 -8.74 21.03 6.70
CA ASP A 203 -9.92 21.21 5.86
C ASP A 203 -10.67 19.89 5.69
N ARG A 204 -11.77 19.74 6.43
CA ARG A 204 -12.63 18.54 6.38
C ARG A 204 -13.07 18.18 4.95
N PRO A 205 -13.53 19.11 4.09
CA PRO A 205 -13.77 18.85 2.66
C PRO A 205 -12.61 18.17 1.93
N ALA A 206 -11.36 18.56 2.18
CA ALA A 206 -10.19 17.91 1.61
C ALA A 206 -10.07 16.43 2.04
N TRP A 207 -10.51 16.09 3.24
CA TRP A 207 -10.53 14.69 3.71
C TRP A 207 -11.51 13.85 2.90
N ASP A 208 -12.69 14.38 2.56
CA ASP A 208 -13.63 13.67 1.68
C ASP A 208 -13.05 13.47 0.28
N ALA A 209 -12.40 14.49 -0.27
CA ALA A 209 -11.79 14.42 -1.60
C ALA A 209 -10.64 13.40 -1.66
N ALA A 210 -9.92 13.22 -0.55
CA ALA A 210 -8.84 12.25 -0.43
C ALA A 210 -9.31 10.84 -0.02
N SER A 211 -10.55 10.67 0.44
CA SER A 211 -11.09 9.40 0.95
C SER A 211 -11.47 8.42 -0.17
N PRO A 212 -10.85 7.22 -0.24
CA PRO A 212 -11.18 6.19 -1.22
C PRO A 212 -12.68 5.88 -1.35
N ALA A 213 -13.38 5.74 -0.23
CA ALA A 213 -14.79 5.36 -0.25
C ALA A 213 -15.73 6.49 -0.71
N LYS A 214 -15.24 7.73 -0.70
CA LYS A 214 -15.97 8.93 -1.17
C LYS A 214 -15.55 9.38 -2.55
N PHE A 215 -14.66 8.63 -3.22
CA PHE A 215 -14.21 8.95 -4.56
C PHE A 215 -15.41 9.13 -5.53
N PRO A 216 -15.56 10.31 -6.17
CA PRO A 216 -16.72 10.58 -7.02
C PRO A 216 -16.72 9.79 -8.34
N GLY A 217 -15.54 9.34 -8.80
CA GLY A 217 -15.43 8.48 -9.97
C GLY A 217 -15.74 7.02 -9.68
N SER A 218 -15.60 6.18 -10.71
CA SER A 218 -15.83 4.73 -10.62
C SER A 218 -14.51 3.96 -10.77
N PHE A 219 -14.15 3.17 -9.76
CA PHE A 219 -12.99 2.27 -9.81
C PHE A 219 -13.06 1.32 -11.02
N LYS A 220 -14.26 0.88 -11.43
CA LYS A 220 -14.45 0.03 -12.60
C LYS A 220 -14.10 0.74 -13.91
N THR A 221 -14.54 1.99 -14.07
CA THR A 221 -14.29 2.76 -15.29
C THR A 221 -12.81 3.13 -15.44
N LEU A 222 -12.12 3.40 -14.33
CA LEU A 222 -10.69 3.72 -14.35
C LEU A 222 -9.79 2.53 -14.64
N CYS A 223 -10.29 1.31 -14.42
CA CYS A 223 -9.58 0.07 -14.66
C CYS A 223 -10.21 -0.72 -15.83
N PRO A 224 -10.16 -0.21 -17.08
CA PRO A 224 -10.92 -0.79 -18.19
C PRO A 224 -10.36 -2.14 -18.68
N GLU A 225 -9.09 -2.44 -18.45
CA GLU A 225 -8.50 -3.75 -18.78
C GLU A 225 -8.66 -4.71 -17.59
N VAL A 226 -9.51 -5.72 -17.80
CA VAL A 226 -9.98 -6.72 -16.85
C VAL A 226 -9.41 -8.09 -17.24
N PRO A 227 -9.13 -8.96 -16.26
CA PRO A 227 -9.60 -8.87 -14.88
C PRO A 227 -8.62 -8.20 -13.90
N ARG A 228 -9.14 -7.27 -13.09
CA ARG A 228 -8.47 -6.79 -11.87
C ARG A 228 -9.19 -7.28 -10.64
N LEU A 229 -8.42 -7.63 -9.61
CA LEU A 229 -8.93 -8.16 -8.35
C LEU A 229 -8.82 -7.11 -7.25
N PHE A 230 -9.86 -6.98 -6.43
CA PHE A 230 -9.83 -6.19 -5.21
C PHE A 230 -10.05 -7.14 -4.03
N ILE A 231 -9.13 -7.08 -3.06
CA ILE A 231 -9.23 -7.78 -1.79
C ILE A 231 -9.26 -6.74 -0.67
N LEU A 232 -10.28 -6.81 0.18
CA LEU A 232 -10.36 -6.05 1.41
C LEU A 232 -10.22 -7.01 2.59
N ALA A 233 -9.39 -6.68 3.56
CA ALA A 233 -9.19 -7.54 4.71
C ALA A 233 -9.10 -6.72 6.01
N ALA A 234 -9.66 -7.24 7.09
CA ALA A 234 -9.57 -6.66 8.43
C ALA A 234 -9.59 -7.76 9.49
N SER A 235 -9.01 -7.45 10.64
CA SER A 235 -9.04 -8.31 11.83
C SER A 235 -10.17 -7.90 12.75
N THR A 236 -10.85 -8.87 13.37
CA THR A 236 -11.82 -8.58 14.45
C THR A 236 -11.14 -8.18 15.75
N GLU A 237 -9.83 -8.39 15.86
CA GLU A 237 -8.99 -8.04 17.00
C GLU A 237 -8.30 -6.68 16.81
N ASP A 238 -8.49 -6.02 15.65
CA ASP A 238 -7.91 -4.70 15.38
C ASP A 238 -8.62 -3.61 16.20
N THR A 239 -7.90 -3.00 17.13
CA THR A 239 -8.41 -1.88 17.94
C THR A 239 -8.14 -0.50 17.35
N ALA A 240 -7.33 -0.41 16.28
CA ALA A 240 -6.95 0.84 15.66
C ALA A 240 -7.86 1.22 14.48
N ILE A 241 -8.24 0.28 13.63
CA ILE A 241 -9.10 0.57 12.48
C ILE A 241 -10.38 -0.24 12.59
N ASP A 242 -11.50 0.48 12.68
CA ASP A 242 -12.79 -0.16 12.89
C ASP A 242 -13.33 -0.83 11.61
N MET A 243 -14.09 -1.91 11.80
CA MET A 243 -14.72 -2.66 10.70
C MET A 243 -15.55 -1.80 9.72
N PRO A 244 -16.22 -0.70 10.15
CA PRO A 244 -16.85 0.24 9.23
C PRO A 244 -15.96 0.73 8.08
N GLU A 245 -14.65 0.92 8.27
CA GLU A 245 -13.78 1.34 7.15
C GLU A 245 -13.74 0.30 6.03
N LEU A 246 -13.75 -1.00 6.36
CA LEU A 246 -13.84 -2.09 5.39
C LEU A 246 -15.22 -2.13 4.76
N ASP A 247 -16.29 -2.06 5.55
CA ASP A 247 -17.67 -2.16 5.07
C ASP A 247 -18.04 -1.01 4.10
N ILE A 248 -17.61 0.22 4.40
CA ILE A 248 -17.87 1.39 3.55
C ILE A 248 -17.10 1.26 2.22
N MET A 249 -15.86 0.76 2.24
CA MET A 249 -15.10 0.54 1.01
C MET A 249 -15.67 -0.61 0.17
N GLU A 250 -16.11 -1.70 0.80
CA GLU A 250 -16.81 -2.80 0.10
C GLU A 250 -18.07 -2.25 -0.60
N ALA A 251 -18.89 -1.47 0.12
CA ALA A 251 -20.08 -0.85 -0.44
C ALA A 251 -19.76 0.08 -1.62
N LYS A 252 -18.65 0.84 -1.55
CA LYS A 252 -18.19 1.69 -2.65
C LYS A 252 -17.81 0.87 -3.89
N LEU A 253 -17.03 -0.20 -3.72
CA LEU A 253 -16.62 -1.06 -4.83
C LEU A 253 -17.83 -1.74 -5.49
N ILE A 254 -18.78 -2.23 -4.69
CA ILE A 254 -20.02 -2.83 -5.20
C ILE A 254 -20.83 -1.81 -5.99
N LYS A 255 -20.96 -0.58 -5.48
CA LYS A 255 -21.64 0.53 -6.19
C LYS A 255 -20.99 0.85 -7.53
N ASP A 256 -19.66 0.73 -7.62
CA ASP A 256 -18.92 0.93 -8.87
C ASP A 256 -19.02 -0.28 -9.82
N GLY A 257 -19.65 -1.38 -9.40
CA GLY A 257 -19.82 -2.59 -10.19
C GLY A 257 -18.63 -3.55 -10.13
N ILE A 258 -17.86 -3.51 -9.04
CA ILE A 258 -16.77 -4.44 -8.68
C ILE A 258 -17.26 -5.30 -7.51
N THR A 259 -17.09 -6.62 -7.61
CA THR A 259 -17.29 -7.52 -6.48
C THR A 259 -15.93 -7.83 -5.84
N PRO A 260 -15.57 -7.21 -4.70
CA PRO A 260 -14.32 -7.52 -4.02
C PRO A 260 -14.37 -8.88 -3.31
N LEU A 261 -13.21 -9.48 -3.08
CA LEU A 261 -13.07 -10.55 -2.08
C LEU A 261 -12.85 -9.90 -0.71
N VAL A 262 -13.62 -10.32 0.29
CA VAL A 262 -13.60 -9.65 1.60
C VAL A 262 -13.34 -10.64 2.73
N PHE A 263 -12.29 -10.37 3.50
CA PHE A 263 -11.82 -11.17 4.62
C PHE A 263 -12.00 -10.40 5.91
N ARG A 264 -13.05 -10.72 6.68
CA ARG A 264 -13.35 -10.05 7.96
C ARG A 264 -12.78 -10.77 9.18
N ASN A 265 -12.06 -11.86 8.94
CA ASN A 265 -11.63 -12.82 9.94
C ASN A 265 -10.11 -12.96 9.96
N LEU A 266 -9.38 -11.88 9.65
CA LEU A 266 -7.99 -11.85 10.09
C LEU A 266 -7.96 -11.85 11.63
N HIS A 267 -6.82 -12.25 12.17
CA HIS A 267 -6.54 -12.30 13.60
C HIS A 267 -5.34 -11.40 13.92
N LEU A 268 -5.08 -11.15 15.20
CA LEU A 268 -4.06 -10.22 15.71
C LEU A 268 -4.49 -8.74 15.66
N GLU A 269 -3.85 -7.97 16.52
CA GLU A 269 -3.95 -6.50 16.58
C GLU A 269 -3.33 -5.83 15.35
N HIS A 270 -3.68 -4.57 15.14
CA HIS A 270 -3.44 -3.79 13.92
C HIS A 270 -2.08 -3.99 13.26
N ASP A 271 -0.99 -3.78 14.00
CA ASP A 271 0.38 -3.87 13.48
C ASP A 271 0.90 -5.31 13.48
N ASN A 272 0.41 -6.15 14.39
CA ASN A 272 0.85 -7.53 14.49
C ASN A 272 0.50 -8.35 13.23
N ILE A 273 -0.49 -7.92 12.43
CA ILE A 273 -0.82 -8.54 11.13
C ILE A 273 0.37 -8.52 10.16
N TRP A 274 1.06 -7.37 10.03
CA TRP A 274 2.21 -7.25 9.12
C TRP A 274 3.53 -7.65 9.79
N GLU A 275 3.66 -7.45 11.11
CA GLU A 275 4.83 -7.90 11.87
C GLU A 275 4.97 -9.43 11.83
N ASP A 276 3.86 -10.16 11.97
CA ASP A 276 3.82 -11.61 11.74
C ASP A 276 3.91 -11.92 10.24
N GLY A 277 3.10 -11.27 9.42
CA GLY A 277 3.18 -11.35 7.95
C GLY A 277 2.60 -12.62 7.33
N SER A 278 2.24 -13.65 8.11
CA SER A 278 1.68 -14.91 7.56
C SER A 278 0.32 -14.69 6.86
N GLN A 279 -0.51 -13.80 7.42
CA GLN A 279 -1.82 -13.47 6.87
C GLN A 279 -1.70 -12.59 5.62
N VAL A 280 -0.73 -11.66 5.59
CA VAL A 280 -0.41 -10.88 4.38
C VAL A 280 0.03 -11.82 3.25
N ALA A 281 0.89 -12.78 3.56
CA ALA A 281 1.37 -13.78 2.61
C ALA A 281 0.23 -14.67 2.07
N THR A 282 -0.70 -15.07 2.95
CA THR A 282 -1.90 -15.84 2.56
C THR A 282 -2.80 -15.04 1.61
N LEU A 283 -3.01 -13.75 1.87
CA LEU A 283 -3.79 -12.87 0.98
C LEU A 283 -3.11 -12.70 -0.39
N ALA A 284 -1.78 -12.57 -0.41
CA ALA A 284 -1.02 -12.50 -1.66
C ALA A 284 -1.12 -13.80 -2.47
N ALA A 285 -0.99 -14.96 -1.81
CA ALA A 285 -1.18 -16.27 -2.43
C ALA A 285 -2.60 -16.40 -3.02
N ARG A 286 -3.61 -15.97 -2.26
CA ARG A 286 -5.00 -15.95 -2.75
C ARG A 286 -5.16 -15.06 -3.98
N ALA A 287 -4.56 -13.88 -4.00
CA ALA A 287 -4.61 -12.99 -5.15
C ALA A 287 -3.98 -13.62 -6.40
N VAL A 288 -2.82 -14.26 -6.26
CA VAL A 288 -2.17 -15.00 -7.37
C VAL A 288 -3.08 -16.12 -7.88
N ALA A 289 -3.62 -16.94 -6.99
CA ALA A 289 -4.49 -18.06 -7.38
C ALA A 289 -5.75 -17.59 -8.13
N GLU A 290 -6.36 -16.49 -7.70
CA GLU A 290 -7.54 -15.89 -8.35
C GLU A 290 -7.22 -15.27 -9.70
N LEU A 291 -6.03 -14.67 -9.87
CA LEU A 291 -5.60 -14.09 -11.13
C LEU A 291 -5.26 -15.18 -12.17
N GLN A 292 -4.71 -16.31 -11.75
CA GLN A 292 -4.36 -17.42 -12.65
C GLN A 292 -5.57 -18.23 -13.15
N GLN A 293 -6.73 -18.10 -12.51
CA GLN A 293 -7.97 -18.77 -12.91
C GLN A 293 -8.79 -17.98 -13.94
N ARG A 294 -8.37 -16.77 -14.30
CA ARG A 294 -9.12 -15.85 -15.16
C ARG A 294 -8.48 -15.69 -16.53
#